data_AF-A0A6B3FIG1-F1
#
_entry.id   AF-A0A6B3FIG1-F1
#
_cell.length_a   1.000
_cell.length_b   1.000
_cell.length_c   1.000
_cell.angle_alpha   90.00
_cell.angle_beta   90.00
_cell.angle_gamma   90.00
#
_symmetry.space_group_name_H-M   'P 1'
#
loop_
_entity.id
_entity.type
_entity.pdbx_description
1 polymer ?
#
loop_
_entity_poly.entity_id
_entity_poly.type
_entity_poly.pdbx_seq_one_letter_code
_entity_poly.pdbx_strand_id
1 'polypeptide(L)'
;MSPNGSDRSSRRPMRRKLPQVLTAGLILATATGCTYEDFPRLGMPTPVTEEAPIILSLWQGSWAAALVTGALVWALILWACFAYRRSRTKIEVPPQTRYNMPLEALYTVVPVLIVSVFFFFTARDESKILSLSEKPTHTINVVGFQWSWAFNYIEDVDGETATGDARTNPDLAAIPDRFKKAFPEGAEGVHAVGTPGERNPQNGNPGPTLWLPKGEKVRFVLTSRDVIHSFWVVPFLMKQDVIPGHTNAFEVTPEKEGTYMGKCAELCGVDHSRMLLNVKIVSPERYQKHLEELREKGQTGYVPAGIEQTDPARNSEKNQL
;
A
#
# COMPACT_ATOMS: atom_id res chain seq x y z
N MET A 1 8.72 58.67 -56.44
CA MET A 1 9.39 57.50 -57.03
C MET A 1 10.48 57.06 -56.05
N SER A 2 10.56 55.86 -55.48
CA SER A 2 9.70 54.68 -55.50
C SER A 2 9.71 54.07 -54.08
N PRO A 3 8.56 53.60 -53.57
CA PRO A 3 8.42 52.94 -52.28
C PRO A 3 8.73 51.45 -52.44
N ASN A 4 9.40 50.80 -51.48
CA ASN A 4 9.25 49.37 -51.17
C ASN A 4 10.24 48.93 -50.08
N GLY A 5 9.78 48.95 -48.84
CA GLY A 5 10.39 48.22 -47.73
C GLY A 5 9.29 47.48 -46.99
N SER A 6 8.74 46.44 -47.61
CA SER A 6 7.68 45.63 -47.02
C SER A 6 8.27 44.68 -45.97
N ASP A 7 8.27 45.09 -44.70
CA ASP A 7 8.47 44.16 -43.59
C ASP A 7 7.21 43.31 -43.40
N ARG A 8 7.11 42.25 -44.21
CA ARG A 8 6.13 41.18 -44.01
C ARG A 8 6.55 40.37 -42.78
N SER A 9 6.00 40.72 -41.63
CA SER A 9 5.93 39.83 -40.46
C SER A 9 5.35 38.48 -40.91
N SER A 10 6.21 37.47 -41.05
CA SER A 10 5.82 36.08 -41.25
C SER A 10 4.99 35.62 -40.04
N ARG A 11 3.66 35.66 -40.17
CA ARG A 11 2.75 34.95 -39.29
C ARG A 11 3.01 33.45 -39.51
N ARG A 12 3.95 32.88 -38.74
CA ARG A 12 4.17 31.43 -38.71
C ARG A 12 2.82 30.76 -38.43
N PRO A 13 2.39 29.77 -39.24
CA PRO A 13 1.07 29.19 -39.14
C PRO A 13 1.00 28.27 -37.91
N MET A 14 0.52 28.82 -36.79
CA MET A 14 0.21 28.05 -35.57
C MET A 14 -0.77 26.89 -35.85
N ARG A 15 -1.54 26.98 -36.96
CA ARG A 15 -2.41 25.93 -37.49
C ARG A 15 -1.72 24.61 -37.83
N ARG A 16 -0.41 24.59 -38.11
CA ARG A 16 0.33 23.33 -38.39
C ARG A 16 0.79 22.59 -37.13
N LYS A 17 0.85 23.26 -35.98
CA LYS A 17 1.26 22.68 -34.69
C LYS A 17 0.09 22.06 -33.93
N LEU A 18 -1.13 22.56 -34.14
CA LEU A 18 -2.34 22.04 -33.51
C LEU A 18 -2.60 20.55 -33.79
N PRO A 19 -2.54 20.05 -35.06
CA PRO A 19 -2.69 18.63 -35.32
C PRO A 19 -1.56 17.83 -34.67
N GLN A 20 -0.31 18.32 -34.67
CA GLN A 20 0.81 17.61 -34.05
C GLN A 20 0.68 17.50 -32.52
N VAL A 21 0.16 18.53 -31.86
CA VAL A 21 -0.12 18.50 -30.41
C VAL A 21 -1.31 17.59 -30.09
N LEU A 22 -2.35 17.59 -30.93
CA LEU A 22 -3.49 16.68 -30.78
C LEU A 22 -3.08 15.23 -31.02
N THR A 23 -2.25 14.95 -32.02
CA THR A 23 -1.71 13.61 -32.29
C THR A 23 -0.77 13.17 -31.17
N ALA A 24 0.09 14.05 -30.64
CA ALA A 24 0.93 13.74 -29.49
C ALA A 24 0.10 13.46 -28.23
N GLY A 25 -0.94 14.25 -27.98
CA GLY A 25 -1.88 14.03 -26.87
C GLY A 25 -2.68 12.73 -27.02
N LEU A 26 -3.10 12.40 -28.24
CA LEU A 26 -3.79 11.15 -28.55
C LEU A 26 -2.86 9.94 -28.39
N ILE A 27 -1.61 10.02 -28.88
CA ILE A 27 -0.60 8.96 -28.69
C ILE A 27 -0.28 8.78 -27.21
N LEU A 28 -0.18 9.87 -26.43
CA LEU A 28 0.03 9.78 -24.98
C LEU A 28 -1.17 9.11 -24.28
N ALA A 29 -2.39 9.43 -24.70
CA ALA A 29 -3.62 8.85 -24.15
C ALA A 29 -3.84 7.38 -24.57
N THR A 30 -3.34 6.95 -25.73
CA THR A 30 -3.45 5.54 -26.18
C THR A 30 -2.24 4.70 -25.79
N ALA A 31 -1.11 5.30 -25.45
CA ALA A 31 0.09 4.60 -24.96
C ALA A 31 0.01 4.28 -23.46
N THR A 32 -0.91 4.91 -22.72
CA THR A 32 -1.29 4.47 -21.37
C THR A 32 -2.25 3.29 -21.52
N GLY A 33 -1.77 2.07 -21.34
CA GLY A 33 -2.53 0.81 -21.42
C GLY A 33 -3.61 0.64 -20.34
N CYS A 34 -4.34 1.69 -20.00
CA CYS A 34 -5.47 1.64 -19.08
C CYS A 34 -6.65 0.99 -19.79
N THR A 35 -7.08 -0.17 -19.30
CA THR A 35 -8.42 -0.67 -19.64
C THR A 35 -9.47 0.25 -19.02
N TYR A 36 -10.68 0.31 -19.58
CA TYR A 36 -11.74 1.18 -19.06
C TYR A 36 -12.14 0.84 -17.60
N GLU A 37 -11.85 -0.40 -17.15
CA GLU A 37 -12.02 -0.84 -15.75
C GLU A 37 -10.88 -0.38 -14.81
N ASP A 38 -9.74 0.08 -15.34
CA ASP A 38 -8.64 0.65 -14.57
C ASP A 38 -8.79 2.17 -14.37
N PHE A 39 -9.50 2.85 -15.26
CA PHE A 39 -9.72 4.29 -15.20
C PHE A 39 -10.33 4.78 -13.87
N PRO A 40 -11.36 4.14 -13.29
CA PRO A 40 -11.89 4.58 -12.00
C PRO A 40 -10.90 4.36 -10.84
N ARG A 41 -9.86 3.52 -10.99
CA ARG A 41 -8.89 3.22 -9.93
C ARG A 41 -7.68 4.16 -9.92
N LEU A 42 -7.52 5.00 -10.93
CA LEU A 42 -6.44 6.00 -11.04
C LEU A 42 -5.05 5.39 -10.76
N GLY A 43 -4.79 4.20 -11.33
CA GLY A 43 -3.52 3.50 -11.20
C GLY A 43 -3.41 2.53 -10.02
N MET A 44 -4.44 2.37 -9.18
CA MET A 44 -4.45 1.38 -8.10
C MET A 44 -4.78 -0.03 -8.61
N PRO A 45 -4.12 -1.07 -8.06
CA PRO A 45 -4.41 -2.46 -8.40
C PRO A 45 -5.83 -2.85 -7.96
N THR A 46 -6.34 -3.95 -8.49
CA THR A 46 -7.68 -4.45 -8.14
C THR A 46 -7.67 -4.92 -6.68
N PRO A 47 -8.58 -4.43 -5.82
CA PRO A 47 -8.74 -4.94 -4.45
C PRO A 47 -9.05 -6.44 -4.44
N VAL A 48 -8.41 -7.18 -3.53
CA VAL A 48 -8.60 -8.63 -3.34
C VAL A 48 -8.94 -9.02 -1.89
N THR A 49 -9.12 -8.04 -1.01
CA THR A 49 -9.55 -8.22 0.38
C THR A 49 -10.78 -7.35 0.67
N GLU A 50 -11.49 -7.65 1.76
CA GLU A 50 -12.64 -6.89 2.24
C GLU A 50 -12.28 -5.43 2.61
N GLU A 51 -11.06 -5.21 3.10
CA GLU A 51 -10.59 -3.91 3.60
C GLU A 51 -10.11 -2.98 2.48
N ALA A 52 -9.53 -3.53 1.41
CA ALA A 52 -8.92 -2.76 0.33
C ALA A 52 -9.88 -1.79 -0.40
N PRO A 53 -11.18 -2.10 -0.62
CA PRO A 53 -12.15 -1.14 -1.16
C PRO A 53 -12.30 0.15 -0.33
N ILE A 54 -12.10 0.10 0.99
CA ILE A 54 -12.15 1.29 1.86
C ILE A 54 -11.03 2.25 1.43
N ILE A 55 -9.81 1.74 1.32
CA ILE A 55 -8.61 2.49 0.90
C ILE A 55 -8.80 3.04 -0.53
N LEU A 56 -9.33 2.22 -1.44
CA LEU A 56 -9.59 2.63 -2.82
C LEU A 56 -10.60 3.78 -2.89
N SER A 57 -11.68 3.73 -2.11
CA SER A 57 -12.70 4.79 -2.09
C SER A 57 -12.15 6.11 -1.56
N LEU A 58 -11.29 6.06 -0.53
CA LEU A 58 -10.61 7.23 0.00
C LEU A 58 -9.65 7.81 -1.04
N TRP A 59 -8.87 6.98 -1.73
CA TRP A 59 -7.99 7.38 -2.84
C TRP A 59 -8.75 8.09 -3.97
N GLN A 60 -9.88 7.52 -4.40
CA GLN A 60 -10.73 8.11 -5.44
C GLN A 60 -11.28 9.48 -5.00
N GLY A 61 -11.77 9.58 -3.76
CA GLY A 61 -12.23 10.84 -3.18
C GLY A 61 -11.12 11.89 -3.09
N SER A 62 -9.91 11.47 -2.68
CA SER A 62 -8.71 12.32 -2.61
C SER A 62 -8.37 12.92 -3.96
N TRP A 63 -8.32 12.09 -5.00
CA TRP A 63 -8.03 12.53 -6.35
C TRP A 63 -9.10 13.43 -6.92
N ALA A 64 -10.38 13.14 -6.67
CA ALA A 64 -11.46 14.03 -7.10
C ALA A 64 -11.28 15.44 -6.49
N ALA A 65 -11.01 15.53 -5.19
CA ALA A 65 -10.75 16.81 -4.52
C ALA A 65 -9.49 17.52 -5.07
N ALA A 66 -8.42 16.76 -5.29
CA ALA A 66 -7.18 17.28 -5.85
C ALA A 66 -7.36 17.79 -7.30
N LEU A 67 -8.11 17.08 -8.14
CA LEU A 67 -8.40 17.49 -9.51
C LEU A 67 -9.29 18.72 -9.59
N VAL A 68 -10.31 18.83 -8.73
CA VAL A 68 -11.15 20.05 -8.66
C VAL A 68 -10.30 21.26 -8.26
N THR A 69 -9.47 21.11 -7.22
CA THR A 69 -8.57 22.17 -6.76
C THR A 69 -7.53 22.53 -7.82
N GLY A 70 -6.90 21.52 -8.43
CA GLY A 70 -5.90 21.67 -9.48
C GLY A 70 -6.47 22.37 -10.72
N ALA A 71 -7.66 21.95 -11.18
CA ALA A 71 -8.35 22.58 -12.31
C ALA A 71 -8.69 24.04 -12.03
N LEU A 72 -9.16 24.37 -10.82
CA LEU A 72 -9.41 25.77 -10.42
C LEU A 72 -8.11 26.59 -10.48
N VAL A 73 -7.03 26.11 -9.86
CA VAL A 73 -5.74 26.82 -9.84
C VAL A 73 -5.19 26.98 -11.26
N TRP A 74 -5.22 25.93 -12.07
CA TRP A 74 -4.80 26.00 -13.48
C TRP A 74 -5.64 26.98 -14.27
N ALA A 75 -6.96 27.00 -14.09
CA ALA A 75 -7.85 27.95 -14.75
C ALA A 75 -7.50 29.39 -14.37
N LEU A 76 -7.23 29.67 -13.09
CA LEU A 76 -6.83 31.00 -12.61
C LEU A 76 -5.47 31.43 -13.17
N ILE A 77 -4.49 30.52 -13.21
CA ILE A 77 -3.16 30.79 -13.78
C ILE A 77 -3.28 31.07 -15.28
N LEU A 78 -3.98 30.20 -16.02
CA LEU A 78 -4.18 30.38 -17.45
C LEU A 78 -4.96 31.66 -17.75
N TRP A 79 -6.01 31.94 -16.97
CA TRP A 79 -6.75 33.19 -17.07
C TRP A 79 -5.83 34.39 -16.88
N ALA A 80 -4.98 34.40 -15.86
CA ALA A 80 -4.04 35.50 -15.63
C ALA A 80 -3.06 35.67 -16.80
N CYS A 81 -2.53 34.56 -17.33
CA CYS A 81 -1.64 34.53 -18.48
C CYS A 81 -2.27 35.04 -19.78
N PHE A 82 -3.60 34.94 -19.94
CA PHE A 82 -4.31 35.40 -21.14
C PHE A 82 -4.93 36.79 -20.98
N ALA A 83 -5.64 37.03 -19.88
CA ALA A 83 -6.40 38.25 -19.64
C ALA A 83 -5.50 39.45 -19.27
N TYR A 84 -4.45 39.22 -18.49
CA TYR A 84 -3.53 40.28 -18.03
C TYR A 84 -2.20 40.30 -18.80
N ARG A 85 -2.12 39.58 -19.92
CA ARG A 85 -0.94 39.60 -20.78
C ARG A 85 -0.73 40.99 -21.37
N ARG A 86 0.49 41.52 -21.26
CA ARG A 86 0.86 42.80 -21.87
C ARG A 86 0.57 42.80 -23.39
N SER A 87 -0.22 43.77 -23.83
CA SER A 87 -0.44 44.03 -25.26
C SER A 87 0.76 44.78 -25.87
N ARG A 88 1.02 44.57 -27.17
CA ARG A 88 2.12 45.24 -27.88
C ARG A 88 1.88 46.75 -28.07
N THR A 89 0.64 47.20 -27.96
CA THR A 89 0.21 48.57 -28.32
C THR A 89 -0.19 49.44 -27.15
N LYS A 90 -0.38 48.89 -25.94
CA LYS A 90 -0.73 49.65 -24.74
C LYS A 90 0.38 49.54 -23.71
N ILE A 91 0.95 50.68 -23.32
CA ILE A 91 1.98 50.80 -22.28
C ILE A 91 1.34 51.54 -21.11
N GLU A 92 0.56 50.79 -20.33
CA GLU A 92 -0.10 51.28 -19.11
C GLU A 92 0.38 50.43 -17.93
N VAL A 93 0.55 51.06 -16.77
CA VAL A 93 0.93 50.38 -15.53
C VAL A 93 -0.34 49.76 -14.91
N PRO A 94 -0.33 48.49 -14.48
CA PRO A 94 -1.52 47.86 -13.91
C PRO A 94 -1.91 48.52 -12.57
N PRO A 95 -3.20 48.47 -12.20
CA PRO A 95 -3.67 48.96 -10.90
C PRO A 95 -2.88 48.35 -9.75
N GLN A 96 -2.35 49.19 -8.87
CA GLN A 96 -1.61 48.77 -7.67
C GLN A 96 -2.59 48.59 -6.52
N THR A 97 -3.21 47.42 -6.43
CA THR A 97 -4.02 47.04 -5.27
C THR A 97 -3.14 46.37 -4.22
N ARG A 98 -3.38 46.68 -2.95
CA ARG A 98 -2.73 46.04 -1.82
C ARG A 98 -3.80 45.65 -0.82
N TYR A 99 -3.74 44.41 -0.34
CA TYR A 99 -4.61 43.83 0.67
C TYR A 99 -6.07 43.68 0.24
N ASN A 100 -6.65 42.52 0.51
CA ASN A 100 -8.08 42.27 0.35
C ASN A 100 -8.53 41.30 1.43
N MET A 101 -8.75 41.81 2.65
CA MET A 101 -9.05 40.99 3.83
C MET A 101 -10.18 39.96 3.59
N PRO A 102 -11.31 40.28 2.91
CA PRO A 102 -12.31 39.28 2.57
C PRO A 102 -11.79 38.13 1.69
N LEU A 103 -10.99 38.43 0.66
CA LEU A 103 -10.39 37.41 -0.21
C LEU A 103 -9.35 36.58 0.55
N GLU A 104 -8.57 37.23 1.42
CA GLU A 104 -7.57 36.58 2.26
C GLU A 104 -8.20 35.60 3.26
N ALA A 105 -9.33 35.99 3.86
CA ALA A 105 -10.13 35.10 4.69
C ALA A 105 -10.69 33.91 3.89
N LEU A 106 -11.18 34.14 2.66
CA LEU A 106 -11.74 33.09 1.81
C LEU A 106 -10.73 31.99 1.50
N TYR A 107 -9.55 32.32 0.98
CA TYR A 107 -8.55 31.31 0.62
C TYR A 107 -7.84 30.69 1.83
N THR A 108 -8.09 31.20 3.05
CA THR A 108 -7.56 30.61 4.28
C THR A 108 -8.57 29.64 4.87
N VAL A 109 -9.84 30.05 5.01
CA VAL A 109 -10.91 29.24 5.62
C VAL A 109 -11.28 28.06 4.74
N VAL A 110 -11.40 28.26 3.42
CA VAL A 110 -11.83 27.20 2.50
C VAL A 110 -10.86 26.00 2.51
N PRO A 111 -9.53 26.16 2.35
CA PRO A 111 -8.61 25.03 2.46
C PRO A 111 -8.62 24.36 3.83
N VAL A 112 -8.73 25.12 4.93
CA VAL A 112 -8.83 24.54 6.28
C VAL A 112 -10.04 23.62 6.39
N LEU A 113 -11.21 24.04 5.89
CA LEU A 113 -12.40 23.19 5.86
C LEU A 113 -12.21 21.94 5.00
N ILE A 114 -11.63 22.06 3.80
CA ILE A 114 -11.35 20.93 2.91
C ILE A 114 -10.45 19.90 3.62
N VAL A 115 -9.35 20.35 4.22
CA VAL A 115 -8.41 19.48 4.95
C VAL A 115 -9.09 18.85 6.17
N SER A 116 -9.93 19.59 6.90
CA SER A 116 -10.61 19.08 8.09
C SER A 116 -11.59 17.94 7.75
N VAL A 117 -12.35 18.09 6.66
CA VAL A 117 -13.25 17.03 6.16
C VAL A 117 -12.45 15.82 5.70
N PHE A 118 -11.35 16.03 4.98
CA PHE A 118 -10.50 14.95 4.50
C PHE A 118 -9.84 14.17 5.65
N PHE A 119 -9.36 14.90 6.68
CA PHE A 119 -8.79 14.32 7.88
C PHE A 119 -9.80 13.45 8.63
N PHE A 120 -11.06 13.91 8.77
CA PHE A 120 -12.11 13.13 9.42
C PHE A 120 -12.33 11.76 8.74
N PHE A 121 -12.45 11.74 7.42
CA PHE A 121 -12.62 10.49 6.68
C PHE A 121 -11.38 9.59 6.78
N THR A 122 -10.19 10.19 6.71
CA THR A 122 -8.92 9.45 6.83
C THR A 122 -8.83 8.77 8.20
N ALA A 123 -9.02 9.52 9.29
CA ALA A 123 -8.94 8.97 10.65
C ALA A 123 -9.97 7.87 10.89
N ARG A 124 -11.21 8.06 10.45
CA ARG A 124 -12.28 7.05 10.58
C ARG A 124 -11.91 5.74 9.87
N ASP A 125 -11.45 5.84 8.62
CA ASP A 125 -11.16 4.67 7.79
C ASP A 125 -9.88 3.97 8.25
N GLU A 126 -8.86 4.73 8.67
CA GLU A 126 -7.64 4.20 9.30
C GLU A 126 -7.96 3.42 10.58
N SER A 127 -8.73 3.99 11.51
CA SER A 127 -9.11 3.29 12.74
C SER A 127 -9.85 1.98 12.46
N LYS A 128 -10.67 1.93 11.40
CA LYS A 128 -11.36 0.71 10.99
C LYS A 128 -10.39 -0.34 10.46
N ILE A 129 -9.45 0.03 9.60
CA ILE A 129 -8.48 -0.88 8.98
C ILE A 129 -7.47 -1.41 10.00
N LEU A 130 -7.07 -0.58 10.97
CA LEU A 130 -6.12 -0.97 12.02
C LEU A 130 -6.76 -1.70 13.21
N SER A 131 -8.09 -1.76 13.27
CA SER A 131 -8.77 -2.51 14.34
C SER A 131 -8.49 -4.01 14.24
N LEU A 132 -8.08 -4.62 15.36
CA LEU A 132 -7.86 -6.05 15.46
C LEU A 132 -9.05 -6.70 16.17
N SER A 133 -9.50 -7.84 15.65
CA SER A 133 -10.49 -8.67 16.33
C SER A 133 -9.99 -9.18 17.69
N GLU A 134 -10.85 -9.69 18.58
CA GLU A 134 -10.33 -10.33 19.81
C GLU A 134 -9.78 -11.73 19.52
N LYS A 135 -10.45 -12.46 18.63
CA LYS A 135 -10.12 -13.83 18.21
C LYS A 135 -10.15 -13.91 16.67
N PRO A 136 -8.98 -13.82 15.99
CA PRO A 136 -8.92 -14.00 14.54
C PRO A 136 -9.13 -15.48 14.20
N THR A 137 -9.61 -15.78 12.98
CA THR A 137 -9.77 -17.16 12.50
C THR A 137 -8.41 -17.83 12.31
N HIS A 138 -7.47 -17.10 11.70
CA HIS A 138 -6.12 -17.56 11.47
C HIS A 138 -5.11 -16.55 11.98
N THR A 139 -3.98 -17.04 12.50
CA THR A 139 -2.86 -16.18 12.87
C THR A 139 -1.59 -16.65 12.18
N ILE A 140 -0.98 -15.74 11.41
CA ILE A 140 0.29 -16.01 10.73
C ILE A 140 1.32 -15.00 11.23
N ASN A 141 2.42 -15.51 11.76
CA ASN A 141 3.58 -14.67 12.04
C ASN A 141 4.45 -14.54 10.79
N VAL A 142 4.59 -13.32 10.29
CA VAL A 142 5.42 -12.98 9.13
C VAL A 142 6.75 -12.45 9.63
N VAL A 143 7.81 -13.19 9.34
CA VAL A 143 9.16 -12.90 9.78
C VAL A 143 9.98 -12.32 8.63
N GLY A 144 10.40 -11.07 8.76
CA GLY A 144 11.38 -10.45 7.88
C GLY A 144 12.81 -10.77 8.34
N PHE A 145 13.68 -11.18 7.40
CA PHE A 145 15.11 -11.35 7.63
C PHE A 145 15.92 -11.09 6.36
N GLN A 146 17.22 -10.84 6.48
CA GLN A 146 18.11 -10.55 5.36
C GLN A 146 18.38 -11.82 4.54
N TRP A 147 17.98 -11.93 3.27
CA TRP A 147 17.05 -11.09 2.50
C TRP A 147 15.91 -11.92 1.94
N SER A 148 15.03 -12.41 2.82
CA SER A 148 13.87 -13.25 2.50
C SER A 148 12.81 -13.21 3.61
N TRP A 149 11.72 -13.94 3.40
CA TRP A 149 10.57 -14.01 4.30
C TRP A 149 10.42 -15.42 4.86
N ALA A 150 9.96 -15.52 6.09
CA ALA A 150 9.42 -16.76 6.64
C ALA A 150 8.01 -16.54 7.17
N PHE A 151 7.21 -17.59 7.11
CA PHE A 151 5.81 -17.60 7.51
C PHE A 151 5.61 -18.72 8.52
N ASN A 152 5.27 -18.35 9.74
CA ASN A 152 4.87 -19.25 10.80
C ASN A 152 3.34 -19.30 10.83
N TYR A 153 2.76 -20.44 10.47
CA TYR A 153 1.32 -20.68 10.55
C TYR A 153 0.99 -21.17 11.96
N ILE A 154 0.34 -20.32 12.76
CA ILE A 154 0.02 -20.60 14.16
C ILE A 154 -1.38 -21.23 14.19
N GLU A 155 -1.43 -22.48 13.79
CA GLU A 155 -2.64 -23.29 13.62
C GLU A 155 -2.46 -24.64 14.32
N ASP A 156 -3.58 -25.27 14.64
CA ASP A 156 -3.65 -26.70 15.00
C ASP A 156 -3.80 -27.50 13.69
N VAL A 157 -2.78 -28.26 13.31
CA VAL A 157 -2.73 -29.00 12.03
C VAL A 157 -3.10 -30.47 12.21
N ASP A 158 -2.81 -31.06 13.37
CA ASP A 158 -3.06 -32.47 13.67
C ASP A 158 -4.40 -32.76 14.37
N GLY A 159 -5.07 -31.73 14.89
CA GLY A 159 -6.32 -31.85 15.65
C GLY A 159 -6.14 -32.44 17.05
N GLU A 160 -4.89 -32.65 17.47
CA GLU A 160 -4.52 -33.16 18.77
C GLU A 160 -4.01 -32.00 19.62
N THR A 161 -4.93 -31.34 20.33
CA THR A 161 -4.66 -30.17 21.21
C THR A 161 -3.52 -30.29 22.25
N ALA A 162 -2.90 -31.47 22.39
CA ALA A 162 -1.81 -31.76 23.30
C ALA A 162 -0.40 -31.75 22.66
N THR A 163 -0.28 -31.57 21.33
CA THR A 163 1.00 -31.75 20.60
C THR A 163 1.85 -30.48 20.55
N GLY A 164 1.30 -29.30 20.86
CA GLY A 164 2.08 -28.06 20.94
C GLY A 164 1.39 -26.91 21.66
N ASP A 165 2.19 -25.92 22.07
CA ASP A 165 1.69 -24.65 22.59
C ASP A 165 2.51 -23.47 22.06
N ALA A 166 1.97 -22.81 21.04
CA ALA A 166 2.52 -21.59 20.45
C ALA A 166 2.77 -20.47 21.47
N ARG A 167 2.00 -20.42 22.58
CA ARG A 167 2.10 -19.32 23.56
C ARG A 167 3.38 -19.40 24.37
N THR A 168 3.88 -20.61 24.62
CA THR A 168 5.08 -20.88 25.41
C THR A 168 6.30 -21.26 24.56
N ASN A 169 6.13 -21.44 23.24
CA ASN A 169 7.21 -21.82 22.35
C ASN A 169 8.35 -20.76 22.31
N PRO A 170 9.63 -21.16 22.49
CA PRO A 170 10.77 -20.24 22.51
C PRO A 170 11.01 -19.53 21.18
N ASP A 171 10.70 -20.13 20.05
CA ASP A 171 10.85 -19.49 18.74
C ASP A 171 9.89 -18.32 18.55
N LEU A 172 8.77 -18.30 19.27
CA LEU A 172 7.80 -17.21 19.29
C LEU A 172 8.01 -16.24 20.47
N ALA A 173 9.12 -16.35 21.21
CA ALA A 173 9.40 -15.53 22.40
C ALA A 173 9.47 -14.02 22.11
N ALA A 174 9.83 -13.62 20.88
CA ALA A 174 9.87 -12.22 20.47
C ALA A 174 8.48 -11.58 20.32
N ILE A 175 7.41 -12.38 20.19
CA ILE A 175 6.05 -11.87 20.04
C ILE A 175 5.50 -11.45 21.42
N PRO A 176 4.96 -10.23 21.57
CA PRO A 176 4.33 -9.76 22.79
C PRO A 176 3.13 -10.61 23.24
N ASP A 177 2.94 -10.69 24.56
CA ASP A 177 1.91 -11.57 25.16
C ASP A 177 0.49 -11.15 24.75
N ARG A 178 0.28 -9.86 24.45
CA ARG A 178 -1.01 -9.35 23.94
C ARG A 178 -1.45 -10.04 22.64
N PHE A 179 -0.51 -10.41 21.76
CA PHE A 179 -0.82 -11.12 20.53
C PHE A 179 -0.94 -12.63 20.78
N LYS A 180 -0.09 -13.19 21.65
CA LYS A 180 -0.13 -14.62 22.02
C LYS A 180 -1.44 -15.06 22.64
N LYS A 181 -2.13 -14.16 23.36
CA LYS A 181 -3.48 -14.41 23.91
C LYS A 181 -4.50 -14.82 22.83
N ALA A 182 -4.31 -14.38 21.59
CA ALA A 182 -5.20 -14.68 20.48
C ALA A 182 -4.79 -15.94 19.70
N PHE A 183 -3.67 -16.59 20.03
CA PHE A 183 -3.25 -17.83 19.37
C PHE A 183 -4.22 -18.96 19.74
N PRO A 184 -4.52 -19.88 18.80
CA PRO A 184 -5.34 -21.05 19.10
C PRO A 184 -4.70 -21.94 20.18
N GLU A 185 -5.53 -22.64 20.95
CA GLU A 185 -5.05 -23.69 21.86
C GLU A 185 -4.56 -24.90 21.07
N GLY A 186 -3.51 -25.56 21.54
CA GLY A 186 -2.96 -26.74 20.87
C GLY A 186 -2.14 -26.45 19.63
N ALA A 187 -1.96 -25.18 19.25
CA ALA A 187 -1.20 -24.81 18.06
C ALA A 187 0.27 -25.25 18.17
N GLU A 188 0.59 -26.33 17.47
CA GLU A 188 1.92 -26.86 17.23
C GLU A 188 2.59 -26.17 16.03
N GLY A 189 1.78 -25.81 15.04
CA GLY A 189 2.16 -24.98 13.91
C GLY A 189 3.09 -25.63 12.88
N VAL A 190 3.14 -24.99 11.73
CA VAL A 190 4.03 -25.31 10.62
C VAL A 190 4.63 -24.03 10.06
N HIS A 191 5.73 -24.15 9.34
CA HIS A 191 6.40 -22.97 8.79
C HIS A 191 6.81 -23.14 7.33
N ALA A 192 6.98 -22.01 6.66
CA ALA A 192 7.61 -21.93 5.35
C ALA A 192 8.71 -20.86 5.39
N VAL A 193 9.91 -21.20 4.92
CA VAL A 193 11.05 -20.27 4.88
C VAL A 193 11.47 -20.10 3.43
N GLY A 194 11.54 -18.86 2.96
CA GLY A 194 12.09 -18.59 1.63
C GLY A 194 13.60 -18.51 1.65
N THR A 195 14.22 -18.98 0.58
CA THR A 195 15.64 -18.74 0.31
C THR A 195 15.82 -17.53 -0.62
N PRO A 196 16.77 -16.61 -0.36
CA PRO A 196 17.04 -15.51 -1.28
C PRO A 196 17.31 -16.00 -2.71
N GLY A 197 16.58 -15.45 -3.68
CA GLY A 197 16.69 -15.85 -5.10
C GLY A 197 15.92 -17.10 -5.50
N GLU A 198 15.27 -17.79 -4.54
CA GLU A 198 14.32 -18.87 -4.83
C GLU A 198 13.17 -18.36 -5.70
N ARG A 199 12.64 -19.25 -6.55
CA ARG A 199 11.45 -18.99 -7.36
C ARG A 199 10.39 -20.02 -7.04
N ASN A 200 9.15 -19.55 -6.92
CA ASN A 200 7.97 -20.38 -6.80
C ASN A 200 7.95 -21.42 -7.95
N PRO A 201 7.92 -22.73 -7.65
CA PRO A 201 7.97 -23.77 -8.68
C PRO A 201 6.73 -23.82 -9.59
N GLN A 202 5.59 -23.29 -9.16
CA GLN A 202 4.33 -23.35 -9.90
C GLN A 202 4.20 -22.24 -10.95
N ASN A 203 4.75 -21.06 -10.71
CA ASN A 203 4.60 -19.90 -11.60
C ASN A 203 5.92 -19.19 -11.95
N GLY A 204 7.05 -19.61 -11.36
CA GLY A 204 8.37 -19.01 -11.59
C GLY A 204 8.57 -17.64 -10.93
N ASN A 205 7.60 -17.12 -10.19
CA ASN A 205 7.74 -15.84 -9.49
C ASN A 205 8.81 -15.92 -8.40
N PRO A 206 9.63 -14.87 -8.22
CA PRO A 206 10.64 -14.85 -7.17
C PRO A 206 10.02 -14.82 -5.76
N GLY A 207 10.72 -15.42 -4.81
CA GLY A 207 10.40 -15.39 -3.39
C GLY A 207 9.48 -16.51 -2.89
N PRO A 208 9.40 -16.70 -1.56
CA PRO A 208 8.53 -17.70 -0.94
C PRO A 208 7.05 -17.37 -1.16
N THR A 209 6.18 -18.35 -0.91
CA THR A 209 4.73 -18.20 -1.06
C THR A 209 4.02 -18.33 0.28
N LEU A 210 3.36 -17.26 0.69
CA LEU A 210 2.39 -17.22 1.78
C LEU A 210 1.04 -17.72 1.25
N TRP A 211 0.40 -18.66 1.95
CA TRP A 211 -0.91 -19.18 1.57
C TRP A 211 -1.98 -18.64 2.51
N LEU A 212 -3.13 -18.26 1.98
CA LEU A 212 -4.24 -17.69 2.74
C LEU A 212 -5.56 -18.36 2.34
N PRO A 213 -6.45 -18.62 3.30
CA PRO A 213 -7.81 -19.08 3.01
C PRO A 213 -8.70 -17.93 2.56
N LYS A 214 -9.52 -18.19 1.54
CA LYS A 214 -10.51 -17.24 1.03
C LYS A 214 -11.71 -17.15 1.98
N GLY A 215 -12.12 -15.92 2.28
CA GLY A 215 -13.32 -15.59 3.06
C GLY A 215 -13.11 -15.66 4.57
N GLU A 216 -11.91 -16.02 5.03
CA GLU A 216 -11.58 -16.19 6.43
C GLU A 216 -10.59 -15.12 6.87
N LYS A 217 -10.79 -14.60 8.08
CA LYS A 217 -9.99 -13.48 8.58
C LYS A 217 -8.63 -13.96 9.05
N VAL A 218 -7.58 -13.36 8.50
CA VAL A 218 -6.19 -13.68 8.82
C VAL A 218 -5.54 -12.49 9.53
N ARG A 219 -5.00 -12.73 10.72
CA ARG A 219 -4.13 -11.79 11.42
C ARG A 219 -2.68 -12.02 11.03
N PHE A 220 -2.01 -10.98 10.58
CA PHE A 220 -0.56 -10.96 10.42
C PHE A 220 0.10 -10.36 11.65
N VAL A 221 0.97 -11.12 12.29
CA VAL A 221 1.86 -10.64 13.36
C VAL A 221 3.24 -10.46 12.74
N LEU A 222 3.71 -9.22 12.64
CA LEU A 222 4.91 -8.86 11.90
C LEU A 222 6.11 -8.69 12.83
N THR A 223 7.17 -9.45 12.58
CA THR A 223 8.40 -9.40 13.37
C THR A 223 9.63 -9.46 12.48
N SER A 224 10.74 -8.84 12.91
CA SER A 224 12.02 -8.89 12.20
C SER A 224 13.11 -9.46 13.08
N ARG A 225 14.02 -10.22 12.45
CA ARG A 225 15.21 -10.81 13.09
C ARG A 225 16.46 -9.95 12.99
N ASP A 226 16.44 -8.88 12.20
CA ASP A 226 17.65 -8.12 11.89
C ASP A 226 17.39 -6.63 11.70
N VAL A 227 16.93 -6.21 10.53
CA VAL A 227 16.75 -4.83 10.10
C VAL A 227 15.28 -4.53 9.85
N ILE A 228 14.95 -3.27 9.62
CA ILE A 228 13.59 -2.87 9.28
C ILE A 228 13.29 -3.35 7.85
N HIS A 229 12.14 -4.01 7.69
CA HIS A 229 11.53 -4.36 6.40
C HIS A 229 10.13 -3.75 6.33
N SER A 230 9.41 -3.96 5.24
CA SER A 230 7.98 -3.60 5.18
C SER A 230 7.21 -4.61 4.38
N PHE A 231 6.22 -5.23 5.01
CA PHE A 231 5.40 -6.27 4.40
C PHE A 231 4.30 -5.60 3.58
N TRP A 232 4.40 -5.72 2.26
CA TRP A 232 3.44 -5.14 1.34
C TRP A 232 2.95 -6.14 0.30
N VAL A 233 1.68 -6.52 0.42
CA VAL A 233 0.95 -7.28 -0.60
C VAL A 233 0.19 -6.27 -1.45
N VAL A 234 0.63 -6.08 -2.69
CA VAL A 234 0.19 -4.95 -3.54
C VAL A 234 -1.34 -4.83 -3.65
N PRO A 235 -2.11 -5.88 -3.96
CA PRO A 235 -3.56 -5.78 -4.12
C PRO A 235 -4.34 -5.70 -2.79
N PHE A 236 -3.68 -5.81 -1.62
CA PHE A 236 -4.32 -5.53 -0.33
C PHE A 236 -4.41 -4.03 -0.07
N LEU A 237 -3.68 -3.20 -0.85
CA LEU A 237 -3.59 -1.75 -0.70
C LEU A 237 -3.07 -1.28 0.68
N MET A 238 -2.62 -2.22 1.50
CA MET A 238 -2.12 -2.03 2.86
C MET A 238 -0.67 -2.52 2.93
N LYS A 239 0.17 -1.76 3.64
CA LYS A 239 1.52 -2.16 3.99
C LYS A 239 1.76 -1.83 5.44
N GLN A 240 2.60 -2.62 6.10
CA GLN A 240 3.03 -2.30 7.45
C GLN A 240 4.47 -2.73 7.67
N ASP A 241 5.20 -1.87 8.35
CA ASP A 241 6.63 -2.04 8.56
C ASP A 241 6.89 -3.16 9.57
N VAL A 242 7.95 -3.92 9.31
CA VAL A 242 8.38 -5.07 10.10
C VAL A 242 9.65 -4.65 10.82
N ILE A 243 9.52 -4.34 12.11
CA ILE A 243 10.53 -3.59 12.86
C ILE A 243 11.19 -4.51 13.89
N PRO A 244 12.53 -4.62 13.92
CA PRO A 244 13.22 -5.39 14.95
C PRO A 244 12.84 -4.89 16.34
N GLY A 245 12.32 -5.79 17.17
CA GLY A 245 11.91 -5.47 18.52
C GLY A 245 10.67 -4.58 18.65
N HIS A 246 9.89 -4.40 17.58
CA HIS A 246 8.57 -3.81 17.67
C HIS A 246 7.59 -4.60 16.79
N THR A 247 6.72 -5.36 17.45
CA THR A 247 5.72 -6.17 16.75
C THR A 247 4.53 -5.33 16.31
N ASN A 248 4.38 -5.27 15.00
CA ASN A 248 3.23 -4.71 14.31
C ASN A 248 2.23 -5.81 13.97
N ALA A 249 0.95 -5.46 13.82
CA ALA A 249 -0.06 -6.39 13.36
C ALA A 249 -1.17 -5.68 12.60
N PHE A 250 -1.79 -6.39 11.66
CA PHE A 250 -3.03 -6.01 10.99
C PHE A 250 -3.79 -7.26 10.56
N GLU A 251 -5.05 -7.09 10.19
CA GLU A 251 -5.93 -8.16 9.73
C GLU A 251 -6.39 -7.91 8.30
N VAL A 252 -6.61 -8.99 7.56
CA VAL A 252 -7.29 -8.94 6.26
C VAL A 252 -8.25 -10.11 6.11
N THR A 253 -9.31 -9.91 5.33
CA THR A 253 -10.18 -11.00 4.83
C THR A 253 -9.98 -11.16 3.32
N PRO A 254 -9.26 -12.19 2.82
CA PRO A 254 -9.01 -12.37 1.39
C PRO A 254 -10.26 -12.85 0.63
N GLU A 255 -10.64 -12.23 -0.49
CA GLU A 255 -11.91 -12.52 -1.19
C GLU A 255 -11.74 -13.18 -2.55
N LYS A 256 -10.58 -13.01 -3.20
CA LYS A 256 -10.36 -13.46 -4.59
C LYS A 256 -9.22 -14.46 -4.65
N GLU A 257 -9.55 -15.70 -5.00
CA GLU A 257 -8.53 -16.75 -5.25
C GLU A 257 -7.57 -16.33 -6.36
N GLY A 258 -6.32 -16.77 -6.24
CA GLY A 258 -5.28 -16.41 -7.19
C GLY A 258 -3.91 -16.37 -6.53
N THR A 259 -2.89 -16.02 -7.32
CA THR A 259 -1.55 -15.75 -6.81
C THR A 259 -1.18 -14.30 -7.09
N TYR A 260 -0.80 -13.60 -6.04
CA TYR A 260 -0.53 -12.17 -6.03
C TYR A 260 0.91 -11.93 -5.60
N MET A 261 1.47 -10.82 -6.06
CA MET A 261 2.82 -10.42 -5.68
C MET A 261 2.82 -9.56 -4.42
N GLY A 262 3.77 -9.85 -3.54
CA GLY A 262 4.19 -8.96 -2.47
C GLY A 262 5.65 -8.57 -2.62
N LYS A 263 6.04 -7.51 -1.91
CA LYS A 263 7.40 -6.95 -1.95
C LYS A 263 7.76 -6.34 -0.60
N CYS A 264 9.06 -6.29 -0.33
CA CYS A 264 9.59 -5.42 0.71
C CYS A 264 9.46 -3.96 0.28
N ALA A 265 8.90 -3.11 1.13
CA ALA A 265 8.65 -1.69 0.84
C ALA A 265 9.51 -0.71 1.65
N GLU A 266 10.48 -1.20 2.41
CA GLU A 266 11.39 -0.41 3.24
C GLU A 266 12.83 -0.89 3.07
N LEU A 267 13.80 0.03 2.99
CA LEU A 267 15.16 -0.28 2.57
C LEU A 267 15.87 -1.18 3.60
N CYS A 268 16.16 -2.42 3.22
CA CYS A 268 16.74 -3.44 4.12
C CYS A 268 18.16 -3.92 3.75
N GLY A 269 18.81 -3.25 2.80
CA GLY A 269 20.20 -3.51 2.39
C GLY A 269 20.35 -3.87 0.91
N VAL A 270 21.44 -4.56 0.56
CA VAL A 270 21.88 -4.76 -0.83
C VAL A 270 20.89 -5.53 -1.69
N ASP A 271 20.21 -6.55 -1.15
CA ASP A 271 19.23 -7.35 -1.89
C ASP A 271 17.77 -6.89 -1.64
N HIS A 272 17.55 -5.64 -1.18
CA HIS A 272 16.22 -5.09 -0.89
C HIS A 272 15.21 -5.30 -2.05
N SER A 273 15.63 -5.03 -3.29
CA SER A 273 14.77 -5.17 -4.48
C SER A 273 14.42 -6.62 -4.83
N ARG A 274 15.15 -7.59 -4.26
CA ARG A 274 14.95 -9.03 -4.49
C ARG A 274 14.18 -9.71 -3.37
N MET A 275 13.83 -8.96 -2.32
CA MET A 275 13.08 -9.44 -1.17
C MET A 275 11.57 -9.48 -1.48
N LEU A 276 11.24 -10.28 -2.48
CA LEU A 276 9.91 -10.48 -3.03
C LEU A 276 9.23 -11.66 -2.33
N LEU A 277 7.91 -11.69 -2.36
CA LEU A 277 7.12 -12.83 -1.91
C LEU A 277 5.88 -12.99 -2.79
N ASN A 278 5.23 -14.13 -2.66
CA ASN A 278 3.97 -14.44 -3.31
C ASN A 278 2.90 -14.65 -2.24
N VAL A 279 1.66 -14.30 -2.56
CA VAL A 279 0.49 -14.59 -1.74
C VAL A 279 -0.47 -15.42 -2.57
N LYS A 280 -0.76 -16.63 -2.13
CA LYS A 280 -1.68 -17.54 -2.80
C LYS A 280 -2.96 -17.66 -1.99
N ILE A 281 -4.03 -17.10 -2.52
CA ILE A 281 -5.37 -17.21 -1.94
C ILE A 281 -6.05 -18.44 -2.52
N VAL A 282 -6.50 -19.35 -1.66
CA VAL A 282 -7.11 -20.65 -2.01
C VAL A 282 -8.37 -20.89 -1.19
N SER A 283 -9.13 -21.94 -1.51
CA SER A 283 -10.24 -22.37 -0.65
C SER A 283 -9.74 -22.84 0.73
N PRO A 284 -10.56 -22.72 1.80
CA PRO A 284 -10.18 -23.20 3.14
C PRO A 284 -9.72 -24.66 3.17
N GLU A 285 -10.35 -25.55 2.38
CA GLU A 285 -9.96 -26.97 2.33
C GLU A 285 -8.57 -27.15 1.71
N ARG A 286 -8.24 -26.37 0.68
CA ARG A 286 -6.92 -26.42 0.07
C ARG A 286 -5.85 -25.81 0.99
N TYR A 287 -6.21 -24.79 1.76
CA TYR A 287 -5.35 -24.19 2.78
C TYR A 287 -5.00 -25.22 3.86
N GLN A 288 -5.98 -25.92 4.43
CA GLN A 288 -5.71 -26.97 5.43
C GLN A 288 -4.80 -28.06 4.87
N LYS A 289 -5.09 -28.55 3.65
CA LYS A 289 -4.22 -29.51 2.96
C LYS A 289 -2.79 -28.99 2.77
N HIS A 290 -2.62 -27.68 2.57
CA HIS A 290 -1.29 -27.09 2.44
C HIS A 290 -0.51 -27.15 3.77
N LEU A 291 -1.18 -26.91 4.90
CA LEU A 291 -0.55 -27.04 6.22
C LEU A 291 -0.10 -28.48 6.48
N GLU A 292 -0.94 -29.47 6.13
CA GLU A 292 -0.57 -30.89 6.19
C GLU A 292 0.65 -31.22 5.30
N GLU A 293 0.70 -30.69 4.07
CA GLU A 293 1.84 -30.86 3.16
C GLU A 293 3.15 -30.26 3.71
N LEU A 294 3.08 -29.15 4.47
CA LEU A 294 4.25 -28.57 5.15
C LEU A 294 4.73 -29.50 6.27
N ARG A 295 3.78 -30.03 7.06
CA ARG A 295 4.06 -31.01 8.12
C ARG A 295 4.72 -32.28 7.57
N GLU A 296 4.20 -32.84 6.48
CA GLU A 296 4.76 -34.03 5.82
C GLU A 296 6.19 -33.81 5.29
N LYS A 297 6.53 -32.57 4.93
CA LYS A 297 7.89 -32.18 4.55
C LYS A 297 8.83 -31.97 5.75
N GLY A 298 8.34 -32.17 6.97
CA GLY A 298 9.09 -31.92 8.20
C GLY A 298 9.21 -30.45 8.58
N GLN A 299 8.40 -29.57 8.00
CA GLN A 299 8.39 -28.14 8.33
C GLN A 299 7.46 -27.84 9.52
N THR A 300 7.64 -28.60 10.60
CA THR A 300 6.84 -28.51 11.82
C THR A 300 7.41 -27.49 12.81
N GLY A 301 6.56 -26.98 13.70
CA GLY A 301 6.94 -25.93 14.64
C GLY A 301 7.14 -24.58 13.97
N TYR A 302 7.92 -23.71 14.61
CA TYR A 302 8.11 -22.32 14.21
C TYR A 302 9.58 -22.00 13.94
N VAL A 303 9.82 -21.03 13.06
CA VAL A 303 11.13 -20.38 13.01
C VAL A 303 11.20 -19.22 14.00
N PRO A 304 12.41 -18.85 14.48
CA PRO A 304 12.58 -17.72 15.39
C PRO A 304 11.92 -16.44 14.85
N ALA A 305 10.92 -15.94 15.57
CA ALA A 305 10.08 -14.84 15.11
C ALA A 305 10.84 -13.51 15.04
N GLY A 306 11.82 -13.28 15.90
CA GLY A 306 12.53 -12.00 15.95
C GLY A 306 13.76 -12.04 16.84
N ILE A 307 14.28 -10.85 17.13
CA ILE A 307 15.35 -10.68 18.11
C ILE A 307 14.84 -10.83 19.54
N GLU A 308 15.69 -11.34 20.42
CA GLU A 308 15.39 -11.44 21.84
C GLU A 308 15.23 -10.04 22.45
N GLN A 309 14.18 -9.88 23.26
CA GLN A 309 13.90 -8.66 23.99
C GLN A 309 13.59 -9.00 25.45
N THR A 310 13.92 -8.10 26.36
CA THR A 310 13.49 -8.26 27.76
C THR A 310 11.97 -8.15 27.86
N ASP A 311 11.34 -8.91 28.77
CA ASP A 311 9.88 -8.94 28.93
C ASP A 311 9.26 -7.54 29.09
N PRO A 312 9.83 -6.59 29.87
CA PRO A 312 9.28 -5.25 29.98
C PRO A 312 9.31 -4.47 28.66
N ALA A 313 10.38 -4.62 27.87
CA ALA A 313 10.51 -3.96 26.58
C ALA A 313 9.54 -4.57 25.55
N ARG A 314 9.44 -5.91 25.52
CA ARG A 314 8.55 -6.67 24.61
C ARG A 314 7.08 -6.31 24.82
N ASN A 315 6.64 -6.23 26.07
CA ASN A 315 5.24 -5.98 26.40
C ASN A 315 4.89 -4.50 26.58
N SER A 316 5.85 -3.58 26.43
CA SER A 316 5.57 -2.14 26.49
C SER A 316 4.59 -1.73 25.38
N GLU A 317 3.45 -1.17 25.77
CA GLU A 317 2.59 -0.44 24.83
C GLU A 317 3.22 0.92 24.60
N LYS A 318 3.81 1.13 23.41
CA LYS A 318 4.38 2.43 23.07
C LYS A 318 3.33 3.42 22.58
N ASN A 319 2.19 2.94 22.07
CA ASN A 319 1.19 3.75 21.40
C ASN A 319 -0.23 3.31 21.78
N GLN A 320 -0.84 3.96 22.77
CA GLN A 320 -2.25 4.30 22.67
C GLN A 320 -2.27 5.70 22.04
N LEU A 321 -2.40 5.76 20.71
CA LEU A 321 -2.66 7.00 19.99
C LEU A 321 -4.15 7.32 20.05
#